data_AF-A0A317PA62-F1
#
_entry.id   AF-A0A317PA62-F1
#
_cell.length_a   1.000
_cell.length_b   1.000
_cell.length_c   1.000
_cell.angle_alpha   90.00
_cell.angle_beta   90.00
_cell.angle_gamma   90.00
#
_symmetry.space_group_name_H-M   'P 1'
#
loop_
_entity.id
_entity.type
_entity.pdbx_description
1 polymer ?
#
loop_
_entity_poly.entity_id
_entity_poly.type
_entity_poly.pdbx_seq_one_letter_code
_entity_poly.pdbx_strand_id
1 'polypeptide(L)' 'MFGLFKSDPTKKLQKEYERKLEQAMHAARNGDMRANASLTEEAEAIRAEIEALKQG' A
#
# COMPACT_ATOMS: atom_id res chain seq x y z
N MET A 1 -19.99 0.74 -22.08
CA MET A 1 -18.86 1.39 -22.77
C MET A 1 -17.87 1.91 -21.73
N PHE A 2 -16.59 1.63 -21.96
CA PHE A 2 -15.44 1.77 -21.05
C PHE A 2 -15.12 3.22 -20.67
N GLY A 3 -15.76 3.73 -19.61
CA GLY A 3 -15.57 5.11 -19.12
C GLY A 3 -14.73 5.27 -17.85
N LEU A 4 -13.85 4.32 -17.50
CA LEU A 4 -13.18 4.32 -16.17
C LEU A 4 -11.64 4.30 -16.23
N PHE A 5 -11.01 4.85 -17.27
CA PHE A 5 -9.55 5.03 -17.32
C PHE A 5 -9.08 6.42 -16.92
N LYS A 6 -9.75 7.06 -15.94
CA LYS A 6 -9.03 7.97 -15.06
C LYS A 6 -8.18 7.09 -14.15
N SER A 7 -7.00 6.75 -14.65
CA SER A 7 -5.98 6.00 -13.93
C SER A 7 -5.44 6.91 -12.85
N ASP A 8 -6.22 7.11 -11.78
CA ASP A 8 -5.76 7.88 -10.64
C ASP A 8 -4.49 7.18 -10.14
N PRO A 9 -3.32 7.83 -10.21
CA PRO A 9 -2.06 7.20 -9.79
C PRO A 9 -2.16 6.75 -8.32
N THR A 10 -2.96 7.47 -7.53
CA THR A 10 -3.35 7.12 -6.16
C THR A 10 -4.06 5.77 -6.04
N LYS A 11 -4.88 5.33 -7.01
CA LYS A 11 -5.52 4.00 -6.98
C LYS A 11 -4.54 2.86 -7.16
N LYS A 12 -3.47 3.07 -7.95
CA LYS A 12 -2.40 2.06 -8.11
C LYS A 12 -1.64 1.92 -6.79
N LEU A 13 -1.22 3.05 -6.22
CA LEU A 13 -0.55 3.08 -4.93
C LEU A 13 -1.44 2.53 -3.80
N GLN A 14 -2.74 2.81 -3.81
CA GLN A 14 -3.69 2.27 -2.83
C GLN A 14 -3.72 0.73 -2.86
N LYS A 15 -3.72 0.13 -4.06
CA LYS A 15 -3.62 -1.33 -4.21
C LYS A 15 -2.28 -1.88 -3.72
N GLU A 16 -1.18 -1.18 -3.98
CA GLU A 16 0.13 -1.60 -3.49
C GLU A 16 0.22 -1.52 -1.97
N TYR A 17 -0.33 -0.46 -1.37
CA TYR A 17 -0.47 -0.31 0.08
C TYR A 17 -1.26 -1.48 0.70
N GLU A 18 -2.42 -1.81 0.14
CA GLU A 18 -3.25 -2.93 0.59
C GLU A 18 -2.48 -4.27 0.50
N ARG A 19 -1.75 -4.48 -0.60
CA ARG A 19 -0.93 -5.68 -0.78
C ARG A 19 0.19 -5.78 0.26
N LYS A 20 0.84 -4.67 0.61
CA LYS A 20 1.89 -4.63 1.64
C LYS A 20 1.33 -4.90 3.03
N LEU A 21 0.16 -4.34 3.36
CA LEU A 21 -0.54 -4.64 4.60
C LEU A 21 -0.96 -6.11 4.71
N GLU A 22 -1.45 -6.70 3.62
CA GLU A 22 -1.81 -8.12 3.60
C GLU A 22 -0.56 -8.99 3.82
N GLN A 23 0.55 -8.67 3.17
CA GLN A 23 1.84 -9.33 3.41
C GLN A 23 2.32 -9.16 4.86
N ALA A 24 2.18 -7.96 5.43
CA ALA A 24 2.54 -7.67 6.82
C ALA A 24 1.69 -8.51 7.79
N MET A 25 0.38 -8.62 7.54
CA MET A 25 -0.52 -9.47 8.33
C MET A 25 -0.14 -10.96 8.23
N HIS A 26 0.21 -11.45 7.03
CA HIS A 26 0.72 -12.81 6.88
C HIS A 26 2.04 -13.03 7.62
N ALA A 27 2.97 -12.07 7.55
CA ALA A 27 4.24 -12.12 8.27
C ALA A 27 4.01 -12.15 9.79
N ALA A 28 3.16 -11.26 10.31
CA ALA A 28 2.78 -11.23 11.72
C ALA A 28 2.14 -12.55 12.17
N ARG A 29 1.24 -13.11 11.37
CA ARG A 29 0.58 -14.40 11.64
C ARG A 29 1.56 -15.58 11.63
N ASN A 30 2.58 -15.51 10.79
CA ASN A 30 3.65 -16.52 10.72
C ASN A 30 4.72 -16.31 11.80
N GLY A 31 4.63 -15.24 12.60
CA GLY A 31 5.61 -14.90 13.64
C GLY A 31 6.86 -14.20 13.14
N ASP A 32 6.90 -13.77 11.87
CA ASP A 32 8.03 -13.03 11.31
C ASP A 32 7.90 -11.53 11.59
N MET A 33 8.35 -11.14 12.79
CA MET A 33 8.32 -9.76 13.25
C MET A 33 9.18 -8.83 12.40
N ARG A 34 10.27 -9.33 11.81
CA ARG A 34 11.18 -8.53 11.00
C ARG A 34 10.55 -8.21 9.66
N ALA A 35 9.99 -9.21 8.99
CA ALA A 35 9.25 -9.01 7.76
C ALA A 35 8.02 -8.12 7.99
N ASN A 36 7.28 -8.32 9.09
CA ASN A 36 6.14 -7.47 9.44
C ASN A 36 6.56 -5.99 9.60
N ALA A 37 7.65 -5.72 10.31
CA ALA A 37 8.16 -4.36 10.49
C ALA A 37 8.52 -3.70 9.15
N SER A 38 9.31 -4.39 8.31
CA SER A 38 9.68 -3.86 6.99
C SER A 38 8.47 -3.66 6.08
N LEU A 39 7.53 -4.61 6.04
CA LEU A 39 6.33 -4.52 5.20
C LEU A 39 5.39 -3.40 5.66
N THR A 40 5.30 -3.16 6.96
CA THR A 40 4.52 -2.05 7.53
C THR A 40 5.16 -0.72 7.18
N GLU A 41 6.48 -0.60 7.27
CA GLU A 41 7.24 0.61 6.90
C GLU A 41 7.11 0.93 5.41
N GLU A 42 7.19 -0.08 4.55
CA GLU A 42 6.91 0.06 3.11
C GLU A 42 5.47 0.50 2.83
N ALA A 43 4.49 -0.03 3.58
CA ALA A 43 3.11 0.40 3.46
C ALA A 43 2.95 1.88 3.88
N GLU A 44 3.58 2.31 4.97
CA GLU A 44 3.53 3.71 5.39
C GLU A 44 4.15 4.66 4.37
N ALA A 45 5.26 4.27 3.74
CA ALA A 45 5.87 5.05 2.65
C ALA A 45 4.89 5.23 1.48
N ILE A 46 4.23 4.16 1.04
CA ILE A 46 3.21 4.24 -0.02
C ILE A 46 2.04 5.13 0.39
N ARG A 47 1.60 5.06 1.66
CA ARG A 47 0.54 5.92 2.18
C ARG A 47 0.94 7.40 2.14
N ALA A 48 2.18 7.73 2.49
CA ALA A 48 2.71 9.08 2.40
C ALA A 48 2.73 9.59 0.94
N GLU A 49 3.10 8.74 -0.02
CA GLU A 49 3.03 9.07 -1.46
C GLU A 49 1.58 9.33 -1.92
N ILE A 50 0.62 8.52 -1.47
CA ILE A 50 -0.80 8.72 -1.76
C ILE A 50 -1.29 10.06 -1.21
N GLU A 51 -0.90 10.40 0.02
CA GLU A 51 -1.27 11.67 0.66
C GLU A 51 -0.65 12.86 -0.07
N ALA A 52 0.64 12.78 -0.45
CA ALA A 52 1.30 13.81 -1.24
C ALA A 52 0.60 14.04 -2.59
N LEU A 53 0.17 12.97 -3.26
CA LEU A 53 -0.58 13.06 -4.52
C LEU A 53 -2.02 13.55 -4.35
N LYS A 54 -2.62 13.42 -3.17
CA LYS A 54 -3.98 13.92 -2.87
C LYS A 54 -3.99 15.39 -2.44
N GLN A 55 -2.89 15.90 -1.91
CA GLN A 55 -2.74 17.29 -1.47
C GLN A 55 -2.30 18.26 -2.59
N GLY A 56 -1.97 17.73 -3.78
CA GLY A 56 -1.59 18.49 -4.97
C GLY A 56 -2.74 18.82 -5.92
#